data_AF-A0A850TC99-F1
#
_entry.id   AF-A0A850TC99-F1
#
_cell.length_a   1.000
_cell.length_b   1.000
_cell.length_c   1.000
_cell.angle_alpha   90.00
_cell.angle_beta   90.00
_cell.angle_gamma   90.00
#
_symmetry.space_group_name_H-M   'P 1'
#
loop_
_entity.id
_entity.type
_entity.pdbx_description
1 polymer ?
#
loop_
_entity_poly.entity_id
_entity_poly.type
_entity_poly.pdbx_seq_one_letter_code
_entity_poly.pdbx_strand_id
1 'polypeptide(L)'
;MKYLWWIAQILCILISLFFLVFGVDLIRGAYNLNDPFSFIMTFFAASFIILISLTLVLVCTIKMIRVYRRLKPSQVQADRS
;
A
#
# COMPACT_ATOMS: atom_id res chain seq x y z
N MET A 1 -5.92 -22.78 -5.03
CA MET A 1 -5.04 -21.60 -5.28
C MET A 1 -5.78 -20.27 -5.50
N LYS A 2 -7.06 -20.22 -5.90
CA LYS A 2 -7.82 -18.96 -6.10
C LYS A 2 -8.05 -18.15 -4.81
N TYR A 3 -8.26 -18.82 -3.67
CA TYR A 3 -8.56 -18.18 -2.38
C TYR A 3 -7.36 -17.39 -1.79
N LEU A 4 -6.14 -17.93 -1.91
CA LEU A 4 -4.91 -17.23 -1.49
C LEU A 4 -4.73 -15.89 -2.21
N TRP A 5 -5.23 -15.79 -3.45
CA TRP A 5 -5.14 -14.57 -4.25
C TRP A 5 -6.11 -13.48 -3.76
N TRP A 6 -7.35 -13.86 -3.42
CA TRP A 6 -8.33 -12.96 -2.80
C TRP A 6 -7.92 -12.52 -1.40
N ILE A 7 -7.38 -13.43 -0.57
CA ILE A 7 -6.87 -13.11 0.77
C ILE A 7 -5.72 -12.11 0.67
N ALA A 8 -4.79 -12.32 -0.27
CA ALA A 8 -3.68 -11.39 -0.47
C ALA A 8 -4.18 -10.00 -0.88
N GLN A 9 -5.22 -9.89 -1.73
CA GLN A 9 -5.82 -8.62 -2.13
C GLN A 9 -6.45 -7.89 -0.94
N ILE A 10 -7.28 -8.59 -0.15
CA ILE A 10 -7.93 -8.03 1.04
C ILE A 10 -6.89 -7.59 2.06
N LEU A 11 -5.89 -8.43 2.32
CA LEU A 11 -4.79 -8.13 3.25
C LEU A 11 -4.00 -6.90 2.78
N CYS A 12 -3.75 -6.77 1.48
CA CYS A 12 -3.05 -5.62 0.90
C CYS A 12 -3.78 -4.30 1.14
N ILE A 13 -5.11 -4.29 0.94
CA ILE A 13 -5.94 -3.10 1.17
C ILE A 13 -5.99 -2.77 2.67
N LEU A 14 -6.21 -3.78 3.51
CA LEU A 14 -6.31 -3.61 4.96
C LEU A 14 -4.99 -3.09 5.55
N ILE A 15 -3.86 -3.67 5.15
CA ILE A 15 -2.55 -3.29 5.67
C ILE A 15 -2.16 -1.89 5.21
N SER A 16 -2.47 -1.53 3.96
CA SER A 16 -2.23 -0.19 3.42
C SER A 16 -3.02 0.88 4.18
N LEU A 17 -4.31 0.64 4.43
CA LEU A 17 -5.14 1.58 5.17
C LEU A 17 -4.64 1.76 6.61
N PHE A 18 -4.30 0.66 7.28
CA PHE A 18 -3.76 0.68 8.64
C PHE A 18 -2.44 1.45 8.71
N PHE A 19 -1.49 1.17 7.81
CA PHE A 19 -0.18 1.82 7.80
C PHE A 19 -0.27 3.31 7.45
N LEU A 20 -1.22 3.70 6.61
CA LEU A 20 -1.44 5.11 6.27
C LEU A 20 -1.95 5.91 7.47
N VAL A 21 -2.96 5.39 8.20
CA VAL A 21 -3.46 6.03 9.42
C VAL A 21 -2.37 6.08 10.49
N PHE A 22 -1.64 4.98 10.69
CA PHE A 22 -0.55 4.91 11.66
C PHE A 22 0.59 5.89 11.34
N GLY A 23 0.96 6.05 10.07
CA GLY A 23 1.96 7.03 9.65
C GLY A 23 1.55 8.47 9.97
N VAL A 24 0.27 8.83 9.74
CA VAL A 24 -0.26 10.16 10.07
C VAL A 24 -0.31 10.38 11.59
N ASP A 25 -0.73 9.38 12.34
CA ASP A 25 -0.78 9.45 13.81
C ASP A 25 0.61 9.67 14.41
N LEU A 26 1.62 8.99 13.85
CA LEU A 26 3.01 9.14 14.29
C LEU A 26 3.60 10.52 13.96
N ILE A 27 3.28 11.10 12.80
CA ILE A 27 3.63 12.49 12.49
C ILE A 27 2.99 13.44 13.52
N ARG A 28 1.72 13.21 13.87
CA ARG A 28 1.00 14.02 14.86
C ARG A 28 1.65 13.93 16.25
N GLY A 29 2.14 12.75 16.62
CA GLY A 29 2.95 12.54 17.82
C GLY A 29 4.26 13.32 17.78
N ALA A 30 4.97 13.29 16.64
CA ALA A 30 6.21 14.06 16.46
C ALA A 30 6.00 15.56 16.69
N TYR A 31 4.90 16.13 16.17
CA TYR A 31 4.57 17.55 16.35
C TYR A 31 4.27 17.95 17.80
N ASN A 32 3.99 17.00 18.70
CA ASN A 32 3.72 17.30 20.11
C ASN A 32 4.99 17.35 20.97
N LEU A 33 6.13 16.85 20.46
CA LEU A 33 7.38 16.85 21.20
C LEU A 33 8.11 18.20 21.05
N ASN A 34 8.31 18.87 22.19
CA ASN A 34 8.96 20.18 22.28
C ASN A 34 10.49 20.12 22.06
N ASP A 35 11.09 18.94 22.20
CA ASP A 35 12.53 18.74 22.04
C ASP A 35 12.91 18.49 20.56
N PRO A 36 13.82 19.30 19.98
CA PRO A 36 14.15 19.23 18.55
C PRO A 36 14.78 17.90 18.13
N PHE A 37 15.47 17.21 19.06
CA PHE A 37 16.09 15.91 18.80
C PHE A 37 15.06 14.79 18.69
N SER A 38 14.06 14.78 19.56
CA SER A 38 13.00 13.78 19.49
C SER A 38 12.05 14.06 18.33
N PHE A 39 11.80 15.34 17.99
CA PHE A 39 11.05 15.71 16.79
C PHE A 39 11.65 15.09 15.52
N ILE A 40 12.97 15.26 15.30
CA ILE A 40 13.61 14.74 14.08
C ILE A 40 13.59 13.21 14.04
N MET A 41 13.78 12.54 15.19
CA MET A 41 13.76 11.08 15.29
C MET A 41 12.38 10.53 14.94
N THR A 42 11.32 11.10 15.51
CA THR A 42 9.94 10.66 15.26
C THR A 42 9.49 11.01 13.84
N PHE A 43 9.84 12.18 13.32
CA PHE A 43 9.54 12.58 11.94
C PHE A 43 10.22 11.66 10.92
N PHE A 44 11.49 11.30 11.15
CA PHE A 44 12.23 10.40 10.27
C PHE A 44 11.66 8.98 10.31
N ALA A 45 11.32 8.48 11.50
CA ALA A 45 10.63 7.20 11.65
C ALA A 45 9.26 7.20 10.93
N ALA A 46 8.47 8.26 11.10
CA ALA A 46 7.18 8.39 10.44
C ALA A 46 7.31 8.48 8.91
N SER A 47 8.35 9.16 8.41
CA SER A 47 8.66 9.20 6.99
C SER A 47 8.95 7.81 6.44
N PHE A 48 9.76 6.99 7.11
CA PHE A 48 9.98 5.60 6.71
C PHE A 48 8.71 4.76 6.74
N ILE A 49 7.86 4.92 7.75
CA ILE A 49 6.56 4.22 7.84
C ILE A 49 5.67 4.58 6.65
N ILE A 50 5.64 5.86 6.27
CA ILE A 50 4.92 6.30 5.06
C ILE A 50 5.52 5.71 3.79
N LEU A 51 6.85 5.66 3.65
CA LEU A 51 7.52 5.01 2.52
C LEU A 51 7.20 3.52 2.42
N ILE A 52 7.16 2.80 3.55
CA ILE A 52 6.76 1.39 3.61
C ILE A 52 5.28 1.23 3.20
N SER A 53 4.41 2.11 3.69
CA SER A 53 2.99 2.16 3.30
C SER A 53 2.84 2.36 1.79
N LEU A 54 3.59 3.30 1.22
CA LEU A 54 3.56 3.59 -0.20
C LEU A 54 4.05 2.41 -1.03
N THR A 55 5.12 1.74 -0.58
CA THR A 55 5.65 0.52 -1.21
C THR A 55 4.62 -0.61 -1.20
N LEU A 56 3.91 -0.79 -0.09
CA LEU A 56 2.80 -1.75 0.01
C LEU A 56 1.71 -1.45 -1.02
N VAL A 57 1.24 -0.19 -1.10
CA VAL A 57 0.27 0.24 -2.12
C VAL A 57 0.77 -0.07 -3.54
N LEU A 58 2.05 0.19 -3.82
CA LEU A 58 2.67 -0.09 -5.11
C LEU A 58 2.64 -1.59 -5.44
N VAL A 59 2.99 -2.44 -4.48
CA VAL A 59 2.92 -3.91 -4.62
C VAL A 59 1.48 -4.36 -4.87
N CYS A 60 0.50 -3.82 -4.13
CA CYS A 60 -0.91 -4.11 -4.34
C CYS A 60 -1.36 -3.70 -5.76
N THR A 61 -0.93 -2.51 -6.21
CA THR A 61 -1.27 -1.97 -7.54
C THR A 61 -0.68 -2.82 -8.66
N ILE A 62 0.59 -3.22 -8.56
CA ILE A 62 1.24 -4.11 -9.52
C ILE A 62 0.53 -5.47 -9.55
N LYS A 63 0.17 -6.02 -8.39
CA LYS A 63 -0.60 -7.28 -8.33
C LYS A 63 -1.96 -7.16 -8.99
N MET A 64 -2.68 -6.06 -8.74
CA MET A 64 -3.97 -5.78 -9.36
C MET A 64 -3.86 -5.70 -10.89
N ILE A 65 -2.88 -4.95 -11.41
CA ILE A 65 -2.62 -4.81 -12.86
C ILE A 65 -2.27 -6.17 -13.49
N ARG A 66 -1.44 -6.98 -12.83
CA ARG A 66 -1.10 -8.33 -13.32
C ARG A 66 -2.34 -9.19 -13.46
N VAL A 67 -3.30 -9.12 -12.55
CA VAL A 67 -4.54 -9.89 -12.68
C VAL A 67 -5.51 -9.31 -13.68
N TYR A 68 -5.62 -8.00 -13.79
CA TYR A 68 -6.41 -7.39 -14.86
C TYR A 68 -5.89 -7.80 -16.24
N ARG A 69 -4.56 -7.89 -16.42
CA ARG A 69 -3.95 -8.45 -17.64
C ARG A 69 -4.25 -9.94 -17.85
N ARG A 70 -4.41 -10.73 -16.79
CA ARG A 70 -4.77 -12.16 -16.88
C ARG A 70 -6.26 -12.38 -17.13
N LEU A 71 -7.11 -11.42 -16.73
CA LEU A 71 -8.55 -11.37 -17.01
C LEU A 71 -8.88 -10.78 -18.39
N LYS A 72 -7.88 -10.36 -19.17
CA LYS A 72 -8.02 -10.07 -20.60
C LYS A 72 -7.57 -11.25 -21.48
N PRO A 73 -8.13 -12.46 -21.39
CA PRO A 73 -8.09 -13.37 -22.53
C PRO A 73 -9.15 -12.90 -23.55
N SER A 74 -8.73 -12.72 -24.80
CA SER A 74 -9.60 -12.94 -25.98
C SER A 74 -10.51 -11.84 -26.55
N GLN A 75 -10.51 -10.59 -26.08
CA GLN A 75 -11.23 -9.50 -26.81
C GLN A 75 -10.58 -9.09 -28.15
N VAL A 76 -9.55 -9.80 -28.63
CA VAL A 76 -8.93 -9.56 -29.95
C VAL A 76 -9.21 -10.71 -30.95
N GLN A 77 -9.81 -11.82 -30.50
CA GLN A 77 -10.05 -13.00 -31.35
C GLN A 77 -11.50 -13.11 -31.87
N ALA A 78 -12.45 -12.36 -31.30
CA ALA A 78 -13.88 -12.42 -31.67
C ALA A 78 -14.30 -11.43 -32.78
N ASP A 79 -13.37 -10.62 -33.30
CA ASP A 79 -13.62 -9.65 -34.39
C ASP A 79 -13.03 -10.14 -35.73
N ARG A 80 -12.80 -11.45 -35.85
CA ARG A 80 -12.16 -12.10 -37.02
C ARG A 80 -12.77 -13.45 -37.42
N SER A 81 -13.99 -13.77 -36.96
CA SER A 81 -14.75 -14.95 -37.41
C SER A 81 -16.16 -14.57 -37.79
#